data_AF-A0A034WEI8-F1
#
_entry.id   AF-A0A034WEI8-F1
#
_cell.length_a   1.000
_cell.length_b   1.000
_cell.length_c   1.000
_cell.angle_alpha   90.00
_cell.angle_beta   90.00
_cell.angle_gamma   90.00
#
_symmetry.space_group_name_H-M   'P 1'
#
loop_
_entity.id
_entity.type
_entity.pdbx_description
1 polymer ?
#
loop_
_entity_poly.entity_id
_entity_poly.type
_entity_poly.pdbx_seq_one_letter_code
_entity_poly.pdbx_strand_id
1 'polypeptide(L)'
;MGRVRTKTVKKAAKVIIEKYYTRLTLDFHTNKRICEEVAIIPTKPLRNKIAGYVTHLMGRLRHSQVRGISIKLQEEERERRDNYVPAVSALEQDIIEVDSDTKRDPY
;
A
#
# COMPACT_ATOMS: atom_id res chain seq x y z
N MET A 1 29.38 1.09 -1.58
CA MET A 1 28.12 0.53 -1.06
C MET A 1 27.61 1.23 0.21
N GLY A 2 27.33 2.55 0.19
CA GLY A 2 27.02 3.32 1.42
C GLY A 2 25.66 4.04 1.46
N ARG A 3 24.74 3.71 0.55
CA ARG A 3 23.50 4.50 0.31
C ARG A 3 22.23 3.83 0.87
N VAL A 4 22.37 2.78 1.67
CA VAL A 4 21.26 2.10 2.33
C VAL A 4 20.79 2.96 3.52
N ARG A 5 19.47 3.18 3.60
CA ARG A 5 18.87 3.99 4.68
C ARG A 5 18.67 3.11 5.92
N THR A 6 18.87 3.69 7.10
CA THR A 6 18.72 3.01 8.39
C THR A 6 17.25 2.70 8.71
N LYS A 7 17.03 1.75 9.62
CA LYS A 7 15.68 1.35 10.07
C LYS A 7 14.84 2.51 10.61
N THR A 8 15.47 3.46 11.32
CA THR A 8 14.81 4.63 11.91
C THR A 8 14.22 5.56 10.84
N VAL A 9 15.00 5.85 9.79
CA VAL A 9 14.55 6.65 8.64
C VAL A 9 13.39 5.96 7.92
N LYS A 10 13.51 4.65 7.67
CA LYS A 10 12.46 3.87 7.00
C LYS A 10 11.16 3.84 7.81
N LYS A 11 11.26 3.62 9.14
CA LYS A 11 10.10 3.59 10.04
C LYS A 11 9.42 4.95 10.11
N ALA A 12 10.16 6.04 10.31
CA ALA A 12 9.61 7.39 10.35
C ALA A 12 8.90 7.77 9.06
N ALA A 13 9.52 7.49 7.90
CA ALA A 13 8.92 7.78 6.60
C ALA A 13 7.60 7.04 6.37
N LYS A 14 7.51 5.76 6.75
CA LYS A 14 6.27 4.98 6.65
C LYS A 14 5.16 5.61 7.47
N VAL A 15 5.43 5.96 8.73
CA VAL A 15 4.46 6.60 9.62
C VAL A 15 3.97 7.95 9.08
N ILE A 16 4.87 8.74 8.48
CA ILE A 16 4.50 10.02 7.85
C ILE A 16 3.56 9.79 6.66
N ILE A 17 3.84 8.80 5.82
CA ILE A 17 3.01 8.47 4.64
C ILE A 17 1.62 7.98 5.08
N GLU A 18 1.55 7.07 6.06
CA GLU A 18 0.26 6.53 6.54
C GLU A 18 -0.68 7.63 7.05
N LYS A 19 -0.13 8.63 7.75
CA LYS A 19 -0.94 9.70 8.37
C LYS A 19 -1.22 10.88 7.45
N TYR A 20 -0.28 11.22 6.55
CA TYR A 20 -0.33 12.48 5.79
C TYR A 20 -0.27 12.27 4.27
N TYR A 21 -0.70 11.11 3.78
CA TYR A 21 -0.68 10.76 2.36
C TYR A 21 -1.25 11.85 1.45
N THR A 22 -2.39 12.45 1.82
CA THR A 22 -3.09 13.48 1.04
C THR A 22 -2.31 14.80 0.91
N ARG A 23 -1.38 15.08 1.83
CA ARG A 23 -0.57 16.31 1.82
C ARG A 23 0.76 16.13 1.10
N LEU A 24 1.19 14.89 0.88
CA LEU A 24 2.49 14.57 0.29
C LEU A 24 2.46 14.67 -1.24
N THR A 25 3.59 15.06 -1.82
CA THR A 25 3.75 15.15 -3.29
C THR A 25 4.92 14.27 -3.77
N LEU A 26 5.23 14.30 -5.07
CA LEU A 26 6.41 13.64 -5.63
C LEU A 26 7.69 14.47 -5.48
N ASP A 27 7.57 15.77 -5.22
CA ASP A 27 8.70 16.68 -5.15
C ASP A 27 9.41 16.62 -3.78
N PHE A 28 10.74 16.75 -3.81
CA PHE A 28 11.55 16.68 -2.60
C PHE A 28 11.46 17.93 -1.74
N HIS A 29 11.42 19.12 -2.35
CA HIS A 29 11.46 20.37 -1.60
C HIS A 29 10.17 20.62 -0.83
N THR A 30 9.03 20.30 -1.44
CA THR A 30 7.71 20.33 -0.79
C THR A 30 7.62 19.31 0.34
N ASN A 31 7.97 18.05 0.10
CA ASN A 31 7.95 17.01 1.14
C ASN A 31 8.92 17.30 2.29
N LYS A 32 10.05 17.96 2.02
CA LYS A 32 10.99 18.41 3.04
C LYS A 32 10.35 19.44 3.98
N ARG A 33 9.61 20.42 3.43
CA ARG A 33 8.86 21.42 4.24
C ARG A 33 7.77 20.76 5.07
N ILE A 34 7.00 19.86 4.46
CA ILE A 34 5.95 19.11 5.17
C ILE A 34 6.55 18.29 6.32
N CYS A 35 7.71 17.65 6.12
CA CYS A 35 8.39 16.92 7.20
C CYS A 35 8.87 17.82 8.34
N GLU A 36 9.13 19.11 8.11
CA GLU A 36 9.46 20.08 9.17
C GLU A 36 8.22 20.49 9.96
N GLU A 37 7.08 20.65 9.29
CA GLU A 37 5.81 21.01 9.92
C GLU A 37 5.21 19.85 10.72
N VAL A 38 5.33 18.63 10.20
CA VAL A 38 4.63 17.45 10.73
C VAL A 38 5.39 16.78 11.87
N ALA A 39 6.72 16.84 11.86
CA ALA A 39 7.55 16.08 12.78
C ALA A 39 8.68 16.91 13.37
N ILE A 40 8.90 16.75 14.67
CA ILE A 40 10.04 17.33 15.37
C ILE A 40 11.28 16.49 15.03
N ILE A 41 12.06 16.95 14.04
CA ILE A 41 13.27 16.26 13.59
C ILE A 41 14.50 17.07 14.06
N PRO A 42 15.39 16.49 14.88
CA PRO A 42 16.44 17.26 15.56
C PRO A 42 17.56 17.74 14.65
N THR A 43 17.80 17.09 13.51
CA THR A 43 18.94 17.42 12.64
C THR A 43 18.54 17.52 11.17
N LYS A 44 19.09 18.53 10.49
CA LYS A 44 18.97 18.76 9.04
C LYS A 44 19.27 17.52 8.18
N PRO A 45 20.39 16.77 8.37
CA PRO A 45 20.66 15.59 7.57
C PRO A 45 19.64 14.45 7.79
N LEU A 46 19.10 14.31 9.01
CA LEU A 46 18.10 13.29 9.29
C LEU A 46 16.78 13.62 8.59
N ARG A 47 16.35 14.89 8.64
CA ARG A 47 15.18 15.38 7.91
C ARG A 47 15.31 15.12 6.41
N ASN A 48 16.45 15.47 5.82
CA ASN A 48 16.68 15.27 4.39
C ASN A 48 16.65 13.78 4.00
N LYS A 49 17.18 12.89 4.85
CA LYS A 49 17.12 11.43 4.64
C LYS A 49 15.68 10.90 4.72
N ILE A 50 14.87 11.41 5.64
CA ILE A 50 13.46 11.04 5.79
C ILE A 50 12.64 11.53 4.59
N ALA A 51 12.69 12.84 4.30
CA ALA A 51 11.98 13.43 3.16
C ALA A 51 12.37 12.75 1.83
N GLY A 52 13.65 12.44 1.64
CA GLY A 52 14.13 11.74 0.45
C GLY A 52 13.72 10.26 0.37
N TYR A 53 13.40 9.62 1.50
CA TYR A 53 12.84 8.28 1.50
C TYR A 53 11.32 8.31 1.31
N VAL A 54 10.65 9.35 1.81
CA VAL A 54 9.22 9.59 1.58
C VAL A 54 8.94 9.81 0.09
N THR A 55 9.71 10.67 -0.61
CA THR A 55 9.56 10.85 -2.07
C THR A 55 9.78 9.55 -2.84
N HIS A 56 10.77 8.76 -2.42
CA HIS A 56 11.04 7.47 -3.06
C HIS A 56 9.88 6.48 -2.89
N LEU A 57 9.26 6.44 -1.72
CA LEU A 57 8.08 5.60 -1.48
C LEU A 57 6.85 6.11 -2.24
N MET A 58 6.66 7.43 -2.32
CA MET A 58 5.56 8.04 -3.08
C MET A 58 5.62 7.69 -4.57
N GLY A 59 6.82 7.68 -5.15
CA GLY A 59 7.03 7.23 -6.53
C GLY A 59 6.70 5.75 -6.73
N ARG A 60 6.97 4.88 -5.76
CA ARG A 60 6.62 3.46 -5.83
C ARG A 60 5.12 3.22 -5.69
N LEU A 61 4.47 3.97 -4.81
CA LEU A 61 3.06 3.82 -4.53
C LEU A 61 2.16 4.12 -5.73
N ARG A 62 2.59 5.01 -6.65
CA ARG A 62 1.90 5.27 -7.92
C ARG A 62 1.75 4.04 -8.81
N HIS A 63 2.71 3.12 -8.76
CA HIS A 63 2.73 1.95 -9.64
C HIS A 63 2.25 0.68 -8.95
N SER A 64 2.52 0.55 -7.65
CA SER A 64 2.21 -0.67 -6.92
C SER A 64 2.02 -0.40 -5.44
N GLN A 65 1.19 -1.22 -4.80
CA GLN A 65 1.02 -1.20 -3.36
C GLN A 65 2.36 -1.53 -2.67
N VAL A 66 2.78 -0.63 -1.77
CA VAL A 66 4.02 -0.81 -1.02
C VAL A 66 3.74 -1.58 0.26
N ARG A 67 4.50 -2.66 0.51
CA ARG A 67 4.33 -3.52 1.69
C ARG A 67 4.55 -2.78 3.01
N GLY A 68 3.59 -2.90 3.91
CA GLY A 68 3.63 -2.33 5.27
C GLY A 68 3.54 -0.80 5.28
N ILE A 69 2.64 -0.27 4.44
CA ILE A 69 2.07 1.08 4.50
C ILE A 69 0.57 0.86 4.30
N SER A 70 -0.23 1.16 5.32
CA SER A 70 -1.69 1.12 5.20
C SER A 70 -2.22 2.52 4.90
N ILE A 71 -2.91 2.66 3.77
CA ILE A 71 -3.56 3.92 3.39
C ILE A 71 -5.05 3.63 3.39
N LYS A 72 -5.84 4.44 4.11
CA LYS A 72 -7.29 4.27 4.21
C LYS A 72 -7.98 4.16 2.83
N LEU A 73 -7.47 4.93 1.86
CA LEU A 73 -7.93 4.87 0.46
C LEU A 73 -7.78 3.47 -0.16
N GLN A 74 -6.73 2.73 0.20
CA GLN A 74 -6.52 1.35 -0.28
C GLN A 74 -7.43 0.34 0.41
N GLU A 75 -7.84 0.61 1.65
CA GLU A 75 -8.77 -0.25 2.39
C GLU A 75 -10.17 -0.16 1.74
N GLU A 76 -10.63 1.05 1.40
CA GLU A 76 -11.91 1.24 0.71
C GLU A 76 -11.93 0.63 -0.71
N GLU A 77 -10.85 0.76 -1.49
CA GLU A 77 -10.76 0.12 -2.81
C GLU A 77 -10.73 -1.41 -2.73
N ARG A 78 -10.10 -1.97 -1.68
CA ARG A 78 -10.11 -3.42 -1.44
C ARG A 78 -11.49 -3.91 -1.08
N GLU A 79 -12.18 -3.23 -0.17
CA GLU A 79 -13.55 -3.61 0.23
C GLU A 79 -14.50 -3.63 -0.98
N ARG A 80 -14.37 -2.69 -1.93
CA ARG A 80 -15.18 -2.71 -3.16
C ARG A 80 -14.86 -3.88 -4.10
N ARG A 81 -13.59 -4.30 -4.18
CA ARG A 81 -13.20 -5.46 -5.00
C ARG A 81 -13.63 -6.77 -4.37
N ASP A 82 -13.45 -6.91 -3.06
CA ASP A 82 -13.78 -8.14 -2.34
C ASP A 82 -15.30 -8.34 -2.27
N ASN A 83 -16.08 -7.25 -2.20
CA ASN A 83 -17.54 -7.29 -2.29
C ASN A 83 -18.08 -7.38 -3.73
N TYR A 84 -17.23 -7.63 -4.72
CA TYR A 84 -17.69 -7.80 -6.10
C TYR A 84 -18.45 -9.13 -6.25
N VAL A 85 -19.77 -9.05 -6.26
CA VAL A 85 -20.65 -10.17 -6.60
C VAL A 85 -20.86 -10.16 -8.11
N PRO A 86 -20.41 -11.19 -8.86
CA PRO A 86 -20.65 -11.27 -10.29
C PRO A 86 -22.16 -11.39 -10.59
N ALA A 87 -22.60 -10.83 -11.71
CA ALA A 87 -24.01 -10.84 -12.11
C ALA A 87 -24.53 -12.25 -12.43
N VAL A 88 -23.64 -13.18 -12.80
CA VAL A 88 -23.96 -14.59 -13.02
C VAL A 88 -23.21 -15.39 -11.98
N SER A 89 -23.95 -16.15 -11.16
CA SER A 89 -23.35 -17.04 -10.19
C SER A 89 -22.69 -18.20 -10.93
N ALA A 90 -21.42 -18.49 -10.64
CA ALA A 90 -20.74 -19.67 -11.20
C ALA A 90 -21.40 -21.00 -10.79
N LEU A 91 -22.32 -20.97 -9.81
CA LEU A 91 -23.12 -22.10 -9.33
C LEU A 91 -24.43 -22.28 -10.10
N GLU A 92 -24.92 -21.27 -10.81
CA GLU A 92 -26.09 -21.36 -11.69
C GLU A 92 -25.64 -21.86 -13.07
N GLN A 93 -25.20 -23.11 -13.13
CA GLN A 93 -25.11 -23.84 -14.39
C GLN A 93 -26.27 -24.82 -14.48
N ASP A 94 -27.08 -24.68 -15.52
CA ASP A 94 -28.22 -25.58 -15.81
C ASP A 94 -27.77 -27.04 -16.05
N ILE A 95 -26.48 -27.25 -16.33
CA ILE A 95 -25.89 -28.55 -16.68
C ILE A 95 -24.62 -28.72 -15.84
N ILE A 96 -24.66 -29.66 -14.90
CA ILE A 96 -23.49 -30.08 -14.10
C ILE A 96 -22.93 -31.35 -14.74
N GLU A 97 -21.78 -31.24 -15.41
CA GLU A 97 -21.04 -32.42 -15.88
C GLU A 97 -20.32 -33.08 -14.70
N VAL A 98 -20.81 -34.25 -14.28
CA VAL A 98 -20.25 -35.03 -13.17
C VAL A 98 -19.44 -36.19 -13.72
N ASP A 99 -18.20 -36.34 -13.24
CA ASP A 99 -17.33 -37.46 -13.58
C ASP A 99 -17.84 -38.80 -13.00
N SER A 100 -17.47 -39.88 -13.66
CA SER A 100 -17.88 -41.26 -13.36
C SER A 100 -17.46 -41.72 -11.96
N ASP A 101 -16.33 -41.23 -11.43
CA ASP A 101 -15.86 -41.53 -10.07
C ASP A 101 -16.70 -40.79 -9.01
N THR A 102 -17.01 -39.52 -9.23
CA THR A 102 -17.86 -38.71 -8.34
C THR A 102 -19.31 -39.20 -8.29
N LYS A 103 -19.80 -39.81 -9.38
CA LYS A 103 -21.15 -40.40 -9.45
C LYS A 103 -21.28 -41.73 -8.69
N ARG A 104 -20.16 -42.38 -8.34
CA ARG A 104 -20.11 -43.69 -7.69
C ARG A 104 -19.81 -43.65 -6.20
N ASP A 105 -19.46 -42.48 -5.65
CA ASP A 105 -19.13 -42.33 -4.23
C ASP A 105 -20.41 -42.52 -3.38
N PRO A 106 -20.48 -43.55 -2.49
CA PRO A 106 -21.70 -43.91 -1.76
C PRO A 106 -21.79 -43.30 -0.35
N TYR A 107 -20.95 -42.32 -0.01
CA TYR A 107 -20.98 -41.62 1.29
C TYR A 107 -21.78 -40.31 1.24
#